data_AF-A0A4R7ZRP4-F1
#
_entry.id   AF-A0A4R7ZRP4-F1
#
_cell.length_a   1.000
_cell.length_b   1.000
_cell.length_c   1.000
_cell.angle_alpha   90.00
_cell.angle_beta   90.00
_cell.angle_gamma   90.00
#
_symmetry.space_group_name_H-M   'P 1'
#
loop_
_entity.id
_entity.type
_entity.pdbx_description
1 polymer ?
#
loop_
_entity_poly.entity_id
_entity_poly.type
_entity_poly.pdbx_seq_one_letter_code
_entity_poly.pdbx_strand_id
1 'polypeptide(L)' 'MDQYIAKDEYIQMKCKSCGYEEQMPTWCFDEVAEMMRYDNNNDTPHIHCPRCDKPTLYPKK' A
#
# COMPACT_ATOMS: atom_id res chain seq x y z
N MET A 1 28.27 -16.54 -2.05
CA MET A 1 27.39 -15.56 -2.71
C MET A 1 26.11 -15.59 -1.89
N ASP A 2 26.15 -14.91 -0.76
CA ASP A 2 25.05 -14.89 0.20
C ASP A 2 23.91 -14.11 -0.42
N GLN A 3 22.85 -14.81 -0.81
CA GLN A 3 21.60 -14.21 -1.25
C GLN A 3 21.02 -13.43 -0.06
N TYR A 4 21.27 -12.13 -0.03
CA TYR A 4 20.54 -11.18 0.81
C TYR A 4 19.09 -11.14 0.32
N ILE A 5 18.28 -12.13 0.69
CA ILE A 5 16.83 -12.00 0.64
C ILE A 5 16.51 -10.99 1.73
N ALA A 6 16.39 -9.72 1.34
CA ALA A 6 15.81 -8.71 2.22
C ALA A 6 14.48 -9.27 2.72
N LYS A 7 14.31 -9.36 4.04
CA LYS A 7 13.04 -9.80 4.59
C LYS A 7 11.99 -8.83 4.09
N ASP A 8 10.96 -9.34 3.42
CA ASP A 8 9.84 -8.50 3.02
C ASP A 8 9.29 -7.81 4.27
N GLU A 9 9.42 -6.49 4.31
CA GLU A 9 8.74 -5.66 5.31
C GLU A 9 7.32 -5.43 4.83
N TYR A 10 6.35 -5.53 5.73
CA TYR A 10 4.93 -5.39 5.42
C TYR A 10 4.33 -4.21 6.17
N ILE A 11 3.48 -3.44 5.49
CA ILE A 11 2.67 -2.37 6.02
C ILE A 11 1.25 -2.91 6.19
N GLN A 12 0.64 -2.67 7.36
CA GLN A 12 -0.78 -2.94 7.53
C GLN A 12 -1.60 -1.88 6.80
N MET A 13 -2.49 -2.32 5.93
CA MET A 13 -3.43 -1.50 5.20
C MET A 13 -4.84 -1.75 5.74
N LYS A 14 -5.67 -0.71 5.79
CA LYS A 14 -7.06 -0.78 6.23
C LYS A 14 -7.99 0.01 5.33
N CYS A 15 -9.11 -0.61 4.97
CA CYS A 15 -10.19 0.03 4.24
C CYS A 15 -10.97 0.94 5.18
N LYS A 16 -11.00 2.24 4.88
CA LYS A 16 -11.81 3.20 5.64
C LYS A 16 -13.32 3.01 5.44
N SER A 17 -13.74 2.33 4.37
CA SER A 17 -15.15 2.13 4.05
C SER A 17 -15.74 0.86 4.69
N CYS A 18 -15.09 -0.31 4.53
CA CYS A 18 -15.63 -1.60 4.99
C CYS A 18 -14.83 -2.23 6.14
N GLY A 19 -13.72 -1.63 6.55
CA GLY A 19 -12.87 -2.14 7.62
C GLY A 19 -12.00 -3.34 7.25
N TYR A 20 -11.94 -3.75 5.98
CA TYR A 20 -11.02 -4.80 5.50
C TYR A 20 -9.57 -4.42 5.82
N GLU A 21 -8.77 -5.39 6.27
CA GLU A 21 -7.35 -5.20 6.59
C GLU A 21 -6.52 -6.20 5.79
N GLU A 22 -5.36 -5.77 5.30
CA GLU A 22 -4.39 -6.63 4.64
C GLU A 22 -2.95 -6.21 4.96
N GLN A 23 -2.03 -7.14 4.74
CA GLN A 23 -0.60 -6.87 4.84
C GLN A 23 -0.06 -6.67 3.43
N MET A 24 0.33 -5.44 3.13
CA MET A 24 0.93 -5.08 1.85
C MET A 24 2.45 -5.01 2.00
N PRO A 25 3.23 -5.62 1.09
CA PRO A 25 4.67 -5.42 1.07
C PRO A 25 5.02 -3.93 0.93
N THR A 26 6.00 -3.47 1.70
CA THR A 26 6.55 -2.10 1.67
C THR A 26 6.96 -1.69 0.27
N TRP A 27 7.66 -2.56 -0.47
CA TRP A 27 8.08 -2.29 -1.84
C TRP A 27 6.90 -1.96 -2.77
N CYS A 28 5.78 -2.65 -2.62
CA CYS A 28 4.58 -2.41 -3.42
C CYS A 28 3.92 -1.07 -3.06
N PHE A 29 3.91 -0.74 -1.76
CA PHE A 29 3.43 0.56 -1.30
C PHE A 29 4.29 1.72 -1.81
N ASP A 30 5.61 1.56 -1.79
CA ASP A 30 6.57 2.57 -2.26
C ASP A 30 6.43 2.81 -3.77
N GLU A 31 6.26 1.76 -4.58
CA GLU A 31 6.00 1.89 -6.01
C GLU A 31 4.71 2.68 -6.29
N VAL A 32 3.63 2.40 -5.55
CA VAL A 32 2.38 3.16 -5.67
C VAL A 32 2.58 4.63 -5.27
N ALA A 33 3.34 4.88 -4.20
CA ALA A 33 3.66 6.23 -3.77
C ALA A 33 4.50 6.98 -4.82
N GLU A 34 5.45 6.31 -5.47
CA GLU A 34 6.24 6.88 -6.56
C GLU A 34 5.39 7.22 -7.78
N MET A 35 4.47 6.34 -8.18
CA MET A 35 3.53 6.62 -9.27
C MET A 35 2.65 7.84 -8.97
N MET A 36 2.12 7.96 -7.74
CA MET A 36 1.35 9.14 -7.35
C MET A 36 2.20 10.41 -7.38
N ARG A 37 3.46 10.36 -6.90
CA ARG A 37 4.39 11.49 -6.99
C ARG A 37 4.69 11.89 -8.43
N TYR A 38 4.81 10.92 -9.34
CA TYR A 38 5.00 11.19 -10.77
C TYR A 38 3.83 11.95 -11.37
N ASP A 39 2.60 11.62 -10.96
CA ASP A 39 1.38 12.34 -11.33
C ASP A 39 1.21 13.69 -10.58
N ASN A 40 2.23 14.13 -9.84
CA ASN A 40 2.22 15.32 -8.99
C ASN A 40 1.10 15.28 -7.92
N ASN A 41 0.73 14.06 -7.52
CA ASN A 41 -0.25 13.79 -6.47
C ASN A 41 0.47 13.54 -5.14
N ASN A 42 0.29 14.47 -4.20
CA ASN A 42 0.87 14.42 -2.86
C ASN A 42 -0.06 13.80 -1.80
N ASP A 43 -1.17 13.18 -2.22
CA ASP A 43 -2.05 12.48 -1.30
C ASP A 43 -1.38 11.23 -0.69
N THR A 44 -1.95 10.76 0.41
CA THR A 44 -1.53 9.47 0.98
C THR A 44 -1.83 8.36 -0.03
N PRO A 45 -0.86 7.46 -0.31
CA PRO A 45 -1.07 6.35 -1.21
C PRO A 45 -2.28 5.53 -0.78
N HIS A 46 -3.16 5.33 -1.76
CA HIS A 46 -4.40 4.60 -1.58
C HIS A 46 -4.54 3.59 -2.70
N ILE A 47 -5.00 2.41 -2.36
CA ILE A 47 -5.19 1.32 -3.32
C ILE A 47 -6.63 0.84 -3.30
N HIS A 48 -7.00 0.10 -4.35
CA HIS A 48 -8.32 -0.48 -4.46
C HIS A 48 -8.54 -1.53 -3.37
N CYS A 49 -9.57 -1.31 -2.55
CA CYS A 49 -10.00 -2.32 -1.60
C CYS A 49 -10.69 -3.46 -2.37
N PRO A 50 -10.28 -4.73 -2.19
CA PRO A 50 -10.84 -5.87 -2.92
C PRO A 50 -12.32 -6.15 -2.59
N ARG A 51 -12.85 -5.55 -1.51
CA ARG A 51 -14.27 -5.66 -1.13
C ARG A 51 -15.14 -4.51 -1.60
N CYS A 52 -14.57 -3.31 -1.71
CA CYS A 52 -15.32 -2.10 -2.07
C CYS A 52 -15.17 -1.73 -3.54
N ASP A 53 -14.14 -2.28 -4.21
CA ASP A 53 -13.72 -1.92 -5.56
C ASP A 53 -13.54 -0.40 -5.72
N LYS A 54 -12.96 0.22 -4.68
CA LYS A 54 -12.72 1.66 -4.59
C LYS A 54 -11.36 1.93 -3.94
N PRO A 55 -10.73 3.07 -4.25
CA PRO A 55 -9.45 3.51 -3.66
C PRO A 55 -9.58 3.93 -2.18
N THR A 56 -10.06 3.03 -1.33
CA THR A 56 -10.40 3.32 0.08
C THR A 56 -9.48 2.61 1.07
N LEU A 57 -8.45 1.92 0.59
CA LEU A 57 -7.47 1.21 1.42
C LEU A 57 -6.26 2.11 1.68
N TYR A 58 -5.95 2.35 2.95
CA TYR A 58 -4.87 3.26 3.39
C TYR A 58 -3.97 2.58 4.42
N PRO A 59 -2.73 3.06 4.61
CA PRO A 59 -1.88 2.62 5.71
C PRO A 59 -2.58 2.80 7.06
N LYS A 60 -2.63 1.73 7.83
CA LYS A 60 -3.09 1.70 9.20
C LYS A 60 -1.94 2.18 10.07
N LYS A 61 -2.05 3.40 10.60
CA LYS A 61 -1.11 3.94 11.59
C LYS A 61 -1.29 3.27 12.95
#